data_AF-A0A5N8HDR9-F1
#
_entry.id   AF-A0A5N8HDR9-F1
#
_cell.length_a   1.000
_cell.length_b   1.000
_cell.length_c   1.000
_cell.angle_alpha   90.00
_cell.angle_beta   90.00
_cell.angle_gamma   90.00
#
_symmetry.space_group_name_H-M   'P 1'
#
loop_
_entity.id
_entity.type
_entity.pdbx_description
1 polymer ?
#
loop_
_entity_poly.entity_id
_entity_poly.type
_entity_poly.pdbx_seq_one_letter_code
_entity_poly.pdbx_strand_id
1 'polypeptide(L)'
;MGSDAKNLMSDGNVQIVKTGEVIGATQLTEGELIVEAGGRAENTVVTGAGWLKVATGGIAKCTQYGNNGTLSVSDGAIATDIVQSEGGAISLSTLATVNGRHPEGEFSVDQGYACGLLL
;
A
#
# COMPACT_ATOMS: atom_id res chain seq x y z
N MET A 1 24.52 10.32 5.98
CA MET A 1 23.51 11.19 5.36
C MET A 1 22.76 10.29 4.38
N GLY A 2 21.75 9.58 4.89
CA GLY A 2 20.92 8.69 4.06
C GLY A 2 19.99 9.56 3.24
N SER A 3 19.91 9.31 1.94
CA SER A 3 19.12 10.11 1.02
C SER A 3 17.64 10.08 1.42
N ASP A 4 17.13 11.20 1.90
CA ASP A 4 15.69 11.53 1.92
C ASP A 4 15.16 11.74 0.47
N ALA A 5 15.65 10.93 -0.47
CA ALA A 5 15.22 10.98 -1.85
C ALA A 5 13.83 10.33 -1.91
N LYS A 6 12.83 11.17 -2.15
CA LYS A 6 11.48 10.76 -2.49
C LYS A 6 11.56 9.87 -3.74
N ASN A 7 11.18 8.60 -3.62
CA ASN A 7 11.10 7.71 -4.77
C ASN A 7 9.84 8.07 -5.55
N LEU A 8 9.98 8.88 -6.60
CA LEU A 8 8.87 9.22 -7.49
C LEU A 8 8.78 8.16 -8.59
N MET A 9 7.62 7.50 -8.68
CA MET A 9 7.27 6.67 -9.83
C MET A 9 6.14 7.37 -10.57
N SER A 10 6.50 7.90 -11.74
CA SER A 10 5.64 8.73 -12.57
C SER A 10 5.67 8.36 -14.06
N ASP A 11 6.40 7.30 -14.41
CA ASP A 11 6.74 7.00 -15.81
C ASP A 11 6.08 5.68 -16.28
N GLY A 12 5.08 5.19 -15.54
CA GLY A 12 4.41 3.91 -15.81
C GLY A 12 5.26 2.66 -15.52
N ASN A 13 6.47 2.83 -14.95
CA ASN A 13 7.38 1.73 -14.66
C ASN A 13 6.89 0.85 -13.50
N VAL A 14 7.39 -0.40 -13.49
CA VAL A 14 7.18 -1.33 -12.38
C VAL A 14 8.46 -1.42 -11.55
N GLN A 15 8.35 -1.17 -10.25
CA GLN A 15 9.43 -1.40 -9.29
C GLN A 15 9.06 -2.55 -8.35
N ILE A 16 10.01 -3.42 -8.07
CA ILE A 16 9.85 -4.58 -7.19
C ILE A 16 10.73 -4.38 -5.96
N VAL A 17 10.13 -4.43 -4.77
CA VAL A 17 10.83 -4.42 -3.47
C VAL A 17 10.99 -5.86 -3.01
N LYS A 18 12.23 -6.32 -2.98
CA LYS A 18 12.59 -7.71 -2.68
C LYS A 18 12.91 -7.91 -1.20
N THR A 19 13.14 -9.17 -0.83
CA THR A 19 13.55 -9.55 0.51
C THR A 19 14.73 -8.72 1.03
N GLY A 20 14.58 -8.15 2.22
CA GLY A 20 15.60 -7.31 2.87
C GLY A 20 15.67 -5.87 2.35
N GLU A 21 14.94 -5.53 1.29
CA GLU A 21 14.83 -4.16 0.81
C GLU A 21 13.75 -3.39 1.56
N VAL A 22 14.07 -2.14 1.89
CA VAL A 22 13.13 -1.19 2.48
C VAL A 22 13.09 0.04 1.59
N ILE A 23 11.91 0.35 1.05
CA ILE A 23 11.67 1.59 0.32
C ILE A 23 10.80 2.52 1.16
N GLY A 24 11.22 3.78 1.27
CA GLY A 24 10.53 4.82 2.03
C GLY A 24 10.14 5.99 1.15
N ALA A 25 9.16 6.78 1.61
CA ALA A 25 8.80 8.08 1.04
C ALA A 25 8.55 8.01 -0.48
N THR A 26 7.83 6.99 -0.91
CA THR A 26 7.51 6.75 -2.32
C THR A 26 6.26 7.51 -2.72
N GLN A 27 6.26 8.17 -3.87
CA GLN A 27 5.07 8.73 -4.48
C GLN A 27 4.78 8.03 -5.81
N LEU A 28 3.66 7.30 -5.86
CA LEU A 28 3.17 6.60 -7.03
C LEU A 28 2.04 7.43 -7.63
N THR A 29 2.33 8.13 -8.72
CA THR A 29 1.31 8.85 -9.52
C THR A 29 0.94 8.07 -10.76
N GLU A 30 1.88 7.28 -11.28
CA GLU A 30 1.73 6.33 -12.38
C GLU A 30 2.66 5.13 -12.14
N GLY A 31 2.36 3.98 -12.73
CA GLY A 31 3.17 2.76 -12.59
C GLY A 31 2.81 1.92 -11.36
N GLU A 32 3.60 0.88 -11.11
CA GLU A 32 3.31 -0.14 -10.10
C GLU A 32 4.50 -0.35 -9.15
N LEU A 33 4.23 -0.35 -7.84
CA LEU A 33 5.16 -0.81 -6.83
C LEU A 33 4.70 -2.17 -6.32
N ILE A 34 5.51 -3.20 -6.53
CA ILE A 34 5.25 -4.57 -6.05
C ILE A 34 6.14 -4.84 -4.85
N VAL A 35 5.54 -5.12 -3.71
CA VAL A 35 6.25 -5.50 -2.48
C VAL A 35 6.16 -7.02 -2.33
N GLU A 36 7.28 -7.70 -2.55
CA GLU A 36 7.37 -9.16 -2.45
C GLU A 36 7.65 -9.63 -1.02
N ALA A 37 7.66 -10.95 -0.82
CA ALA A 37 7.93 -11.56 0.47
C ALA A 37 9.26 -11.06 1.08
N GLY A 38 9.18 -10.54 2.31
CA GLY A 38 10.31 -9.97 3.03
C GLY A 38 10.74 -8.58 2.58
N GLY A 39 10.09 -8.00 1.56
CA GLY A 39 10.25 -6.61 1.17
C GLY A 39 9.35 -5.69 2.00
N ARG A 40 9.77 -4.44 2.19
CA ARG A 40 9.01 -3.46 2.97
C ARG A 40 8.88 -2.12 2.25
N ALA A 41 7.66 -1.63 2.13
CA ALA A 41 7.37 -0.26 1.69
C ALA A 41 6.81 0.57 2.85
N GLU A 42 7.32 1.79 3.01
CA GLU A 42 6.96 2.71 4.10
C GLU A 42 6.64 4.10 3.56
N ASN A 43 5.60 4.72 4.11
CA ASN A 43 5.21 6.10 3.77
C ASN A 43 4.98 6.27 2.26
N THR A 44 4.31 5.29 1.64
CA THR A 44 3.96 5.33 0.22
C THR A 44 2.68 6.12 0.02
N VAL A 45 2.70 7.08 -0.91
CA VAL A 45 1.52 7.83 -1.35
C VAL A 45 1.13 7.37 -2.75
N VAL A 46 -0.11 6.89 -2.91
CA VAL A 46 -0.64 6.33 -4.16
C VAL A 46 -1.79 7.20 -4.67
N THR A 47 -1.64 7.73 -5.88
CA THR A 47 -2.63 8.62 -6.53
C THR A 47 -2.64 8.39 -8.04
N GLY A 48 -3.64 8.92 -8.73
CA GLY A 48 -3.70 8.87 -10.20
C GLY A 48 -3.79 7.43 -10.70
N ALA A 49 -2.91 7.06 -11.63
CA ALA A 49 -2.80 5.69 -12.14
C ALA A 49 -1.79 4.84 -11.36
N GLY A 50 -1.31 5.31 -10.21
CA GLY A 50 -0.38 4.59 -9.36
C GLY A 50 -1.03 3.36 -8.72
N TRP A 51 -0.28 2.27 -8.66
CA TRP A 51 -0.70 1.01 -8.06
C TRP A 51 0.34 0.52 -7.06
N LEU A 52 -0.05 0.39 -5.78
CA LEU A 52 0.74 -0.36 -4.79
C LEU A 52 0.17 -1.77 -4.64
N LYS A 53 0.97 -2.78 -4.99
CA LYS A 53 0.64 -4.19 -4.80
C LYS A 53 1.51 -4.79 -3.70
N VAL A 54 0.88 -5.26 -2.63
CA VAL A 54 1.54 -5.97 -1.55
C VAL A 54 1.25 -7.46 -1.73
N ALA A 55 2.28 -8.21 -2.11
CA ALA A 55 2.19 -9.65 -2.31
C ALA A 55 2.29 -10.40 -0.97
N THR A 56 2.01 -11.71 -0.99
CA THR A 56 2.11 -12.58 0.18
C THR A 56 3.47 -12.45 0.88
N GLY A 57 3.46 -12.21 2.18
CA GLY A 57 4.67 -11.98 2.99
C GLY A 57 5.33 -10.62 2.80
N GLY A 58 4.80 -9.76 1.94
CA GLY A 58 5.22 -8.36 1.79
C GLY A 58 4.61 -7.48 2.87
N ILE A 59 5.31 -6.39 3.19
CA ILE A 59 4.92 -5.46 4.26
C ILE A 59 4.78 -4.05 3.71
N ALA A 60 3.59 -3.45 3.84
CA ALA A 60 3.38 -2.02 3.61
C ALA A 60 3.00 -1.33 4.93
N LYS A 61 3.60 -0.18 5.21
CA LYS A 61 3.25 0.64 6.39
C LYS A 61 3.07 2.09 6.02
N CYS A 62 2.13 2.75 6.70
CA CYS A 62 1.83 4.17 6.51
C CYS A 62 1.51 4.51 5.05
N THR A 63 0.84 3.61 4.33
CA THR A 63 0.40 3.90 2.96
C THR A 63 -0.78 4.84 2.98
N GLN A 64 -0.71 5.89 2.18
CA GLN A 64 -1.86 6.73 1.86
C GLN A 64 -2.28 6.50 0.42
N TYR A 65 -3.56 6.23 0.17
CA TYR A 65 -4.09 6.08 -1.19
C TYR A 65 -5.38 6.88 -1.37
N GLY A 66 -5.59 7.43 -2.56
CA GLY A 66 -6.71 8.33 -2.88
C GLY A 66 -6.63 8.81 -4.32
N ASN A 67 -7.57 9.66 -4.76
CA ASN A 67 -7.53 10.30 -6.09
C ASN A 67 -7.25 9.30 -7.24
N ASN A 68 -8.02 8.22 -7.31
CA ASN A 68 -7.90 7.08 -8.24
C ASN A 68 -6.70 6.13 -8.00
N GLY A 69 -5.85 6.41 -7.01
CA GLY A 69 -4.76 5.50 -6.62
C GLY A 69 -5.30 4.17 -6.09
N THR A 70 -4.60 3.09 -6.44
CA THR A 70 -5.03 1.72 -6.12
C THR A 70 -4.08 1.04 -5.13
N LEU A 71 -4.65 0.49 -4.05
CA LEU A 71 -3.96 -0.40 -3.12
C LEU A 71 -4.48 -1.84 -3.28
N SER A 72 -3.59 -2.78 -3.59
CA SER A 72 -3.90 -4.21 -3.64
C SER A 72 -3.12 -4.96 -2.57
N VAL A 73 -3.83 -5.72 -1.71
CA VAL A 73 -3.24 -6.47 -0.59
C VAL A 73 -3.61 -7.95 -0.71
N SER A 74 -2.60 -8.79 -0.93
CA SER A 74 -2.78 -10.23 -1.16
C SER A 74 -2.89 -11.02 0.15
N ASP A 75 -3.31 -12.28 0.06
CA ASP A 75 -3.31 -13.24 1.18
C ASP A 75 -1.95 -13.27 1.89
N GLY A 76 -1.96 -13.23 3.23
CA GLY A 76 -0.75 -13.26 4.05
C GLY A 76 0.18 -12.05 3.91
N ALA A 77 -0.26 -10.97 3.24
CA ALA A 77 0.41 -9.68 3.28
C ALA A 77 0.05 -8.91 4.54
N ILE A 78 0.93 -7.98 4.94
CA ILE A 78 0.72 -7.11 6.10
C ILE A 78 0.70 -5.65 5.62
N ALA A 79 -0.42 -4.96 5.79
CA ALA A 79 -0.58 -3.55 5.42
C ALA A 79 -1.14 -2.75 6.60
N THR A 80 -0.29 -2.04 7.34
CA THR A 80 -0.71 -1.32 8.57
C THR A 80 -0.62 0.19 8.43
N ASP A 81 -1.35 0.89 9.30
CA ASP A 81 -1.38 2.35 9.39
C ASP A 81 -1.83 3.00 8.08
N ILE A 82 -2.76 2.32 7.39
CA ILE A 82 -3.25 2.73 6.09
C ILE A 82 -4.16 3.95 6.23
N VAL A 83 -4.07 4.87 5.27
CA VAL A 83 -4.96 6.03 5.17
C VAL A 83 -5.63 6.03 3.80
N GLN A 84 -6.93 5.74 3.78
CA GLN A 84 -7.77 5.93 2.59
C GLN A 84 -8.24 7.39 2.54
N SER A 85 -7.97 8.04 1.42
CA SER A 85 -8.54 9.34 1.07
C SER A 85 -9.62 9.15 -0.01
N GLU A 86 -10.40 10.20 -0.27
CA GLU A 86 -11.49 10.17 -1.24
C GLU A 86 -11.03 9.66 -2.62
N GLY A 87 -11.88 8.85 -3.26
CA GLY A 87 -11.62 8.28 -4.58
C GLY A 87 -10.48 7.25 -4.63
N GLY A 88 -9.97 6.78 -3.49
CA GLY A 88 -9.00 5.68 -3.44
C GLY A 88 -9.68 4.32 -3.60
N ALA A 89 -9.10 3.47 -4.46
CA ALA A 89 -9.56 2.11 -4.67
C ALA A 89 -8.74 1.12 -3.82
N ILE A 90 -9.42 0.18 -3.17
CA ILE A 90 -8.76 -0.90 -2.43
C ILE A 90 -9.29 -2.26 -2.86
N SER A 91 -8.37 -3.19 -3.07
CA SER A 91 -8.66 -4.61 -3.27
C SER A 91 -7.82 -5.39 -2.29
N LEU A 92 -8.47 -6.14 -1.40
CA LEU A 92 -7.77 -6.90 -0.37
C LEU A 92 -8.36 -8.27 -0.18
N SER A 93 -7.56 -9.15 0.40
CA SER A 93 -8.01 -10.44 0.90
C SER A 93 -8.34 -10.37 2.39
N THR A 94 -9.37 -11.10 2.81
CA THR A 94 -9.67 -11.28 4.24
C THR A 94 -8.62 -12.12 4.98
N LEU A 95 -7.73 -12.80 4.24
CA LEU A 95 -6.57 -13.53 4.78
C LEU A 95 -5.31 -12.65 4.91
N ALA A 96 -5.41 -11.35 4.61
CA ALA A 96 -4.37 -10.38 4.92
C ALA A 96 -4.52 -9.82 6.34
N THR A 97 -3.47 -9.19 6.86
CA THR A 97 -3.56 -8.36 8.07
C THR A 97 -3.50 -6.90 7.66
N VAL A 98 -4.62 -6.19 7.81
CA VAL A 98 -4.78 -4.79 7.43
C VAL A 98 -5.36 -3.98 8.59
N ASN A 99 -4.83 -2.78 8.82
CA ASN A 99 -5.52 -1.78 9.61
C ASN A 99 -5.30 -0.39 9.02
N GLY A 100 -6.27 0.49 9.24
CA GLY A 100 -6.20 1.83 8.72
C GLY A 100 -7.41 2.67 9.08
N ARG A 101 -7.48 3.84 8.46
CA ARG A 101 -8.58 4.78 8.61
C ARG A 101 -9.01 5.35 7.26
N HIS A 102 -10.27 5.72 7.20
CA HIS A 102 -10.88 6.52 6.15
C HIS A 102 -11.65 7.68 6.81
N PRO A 103 -12.20 8.65 6.05
CA PRO A 103 -12.84 9.83 6.64
C PRO A 103 -13.99 9.54 7.62
N GLU A 104 -14.66 8.38 7.52
CA GLU A 104 -15.79 8.01 8.38
C GLU A 104 -15.41 7.11 9.58
N GLY A 105 -14.13 6.72 9.70
CA GLY A 105 -13.69 5.87 10.82
C GLY A 105 -12.48 4.98 10.52
N GLU A 106 -12.31 3.97 11.36
CA GLU A 106 -11.27 2.97 11.22
C GLU A 106 -11.78 1.73 10.48
N PHE A 107 -10.86 1.06 9.79
CA PHE A 107 -11.11 -0.22 9.15
C PHE A 107 -10.01 -1.21 9.46
N SER A 108 -10.38 -2.49 9.45
CA SER A 108 -9.44 -3.57 9.72
C SER A 108 -9.80 -4.83 8.97
N VAL A 109 -8.78 -5.63 8.68
CA VAL A 109 -8.89 -6.99 8.22
C VAL A 109 -7.91 -7.83 9.02
N ASP A 110 -8.40 -8.85 9.72
CA ASP A 110 -7.54 -9.78 10.44
C ASP A 110 -8.21 -11.15 10.60
N GLN A 111 -7.45 -12.22 10.43
CA GLN A 111 -7.89 -13.61 10.58
C GLN A 111 -9.21 -13.94 9.88
N GLY A 112 -9.45 -13.43 8.67
CA GLY A 112 -10.69 -13.68 7.91
C GLY A 112 -11.83 -12.71 8.19
N TYR A 113 -11.68 -11.75 9.12
CA TYR A 113 -12.71 -10.78 9.48
C TYR A 113 -12.37 -9.40 8.94
N ALA A 114 -13.30 -8.81 8.19
CA ALA A 114 -13.22 -7.42 7.72
C ALA A 114 -14.25 -6.55 8.44
N CYS A 115 -13.84 -5.36 8.89
CA CYS A 115 -14.69 -4.38 9.56
C CYS A 115 -14.39 -2.97 9.04
N GLY A 116 -15.43 -2.15 8.91
CA GLY A 116 -15.29 -0.72 8.59
C GLY A 116 -14.79 -0.40 7.18
N LEU A 117 -14.77 -1.36 6.24
CA LEU A 117 -14.31 -1.09 4.87
C LEU A 117 -15.25 -0.12 4.13
N LEU A 118 -14.66 0.85 3.44
CA LEU A 118 -15.32 1.74 2.50
C LEU A 118 -14.89 1.39 1.07
N LEU A 119 -15.85 1.00 0.23
CA LEU A 119 -15.65 0.53 -1.14
C LEU A 119 -16.24 1.49 -2.16
#